data_AF-S6EI53-F1
#
_entry.id   AF-S6EI53-F1
#
_cell.length_a   1.000
_cell.length_b   1.000
_cell.length_c   1.000
_cell.angle_alpha   90.00
_cell.angle_beta   90.00
_cell.angle_gamma   90.00
#
_symmetry.space_group_name_H-M   'P 1'
#
loop_
_entity.id
_entity.type
_entity.pdbx_description
1 polymer ?
#
loop_
_entity_poly.entity_id
_entity_poly.type
_entity_poly.pdbx_seq_one_letter_code
_entity_poly.pdbx_strand_id
1 'polypeptide(L)'
;MIKIKNLSKILTFTLFLNFLVLTIPTFAEELEVHTGTLVMDEYQTFNGEVTMDNLYSNNAVDELIKTAIYNGLKNVQPTIDLSRYCMYMNNDLNMAANLFFKVLAEHPDIFYCTNSISYSYSLNYNNQIVGYSLLVKYAYDTPTINTMKVELNDKVSYIKNNLINDSYSELKKEFIVHDYLTQNCTYDAENLSKNTVPAISHTAYGALVNKVAVCDGYSKAAKLLLNECGVECGVIVSDQMHHAWNYVKIDGEYYQLDITWDDPVPESNRLNYSYFNLTNAEMAKSHQWVQSDYPVGTSSRFGYLRTTPSYQLTRLDDRLYYVNSKKLLSSNLEGEDIKTEVSKFTGSNLVGYDNYIYSTSYTWFVPAPEPTYKISKLNLKDNTSEDVFTFDGRFSTMYLKDNKLNVEYTSNGVNSTKLIDLPEAIVKDVRDLNNDGEVDVLDLSLVASKYNLSSSDNDFKAEYDLNNNAFIDIFDLVPISKAMQ
;
A
#
# COMPACT_ATOMS: atom_id res chain seq x y z
N MET A 1 -16.28 65.19 -33.59
CA MET A 1 -16.11 66.36 -32.70
C MET A 1 -15.41 65.86 -31.43
N ILE A 2 -14.38 66.57 -30.96
CA ILE A 2 -13.63 66.37 -29.69
C ILE A 2 -12.62 65.21 -29.75
N LYS A 3 -11.33 65.42 -30.08
CA LYS A 3 -10.19 66.06 -29.36
C LYS A 3 -9.71 65.31 -28.10
N ILE A 4 -8.48 64.82 -28.25
CA ILE A 4 -7.53 64.23 -27.30
C ILE A 4 -7.19 65.18 -26.14
N LYS A 5 -7.00 64.61 -24.93
CA LYS A 5 -6.09 64.98 -23.82
C LYS A 5 -6.39 64.03 -22.65
N ASN A 6 -5.49 63.49 -21.82
CA ASN A 6 -4.04 63.47 -21.71
C ASN A 6 -3.69 62.47 -20.57
N LEU A 7 -2.49 61.89 -20.62
CA LEU A 7 -1.65 61.43 -19.49
C LEU A 7 -2.03 60.19 -18.62
N SER A 8 -1.25 59.14 -18.85
CA SER A 8 -0.20 58.63 -17.95
C SER A 8 -0.36 57.20 -17.36
N LYS A 9 0.69 56.41 -17.65
CA LYS A 9 1.34 55.36 -16.86
C LYS A 9 0.87 53.89 -16.98
N ILE A 10 1.91 53.05 -17.19
CA ILE A 10 2.07 51.60 -16.95
C ILE A 10 1.65 50.73 -18.15
N LEU A 11 2.56 50.43 -19.08
CA LEU A 11 3.63 49.40 -19.13
C LEU A 11 3.19 48.15 -19.92
N THR A 12 3.88 47.97 -21.06
CA THR A 12 4.35 46.69 -21.64
C THR A 12 3.33 45.67 -22.14
N PHE A 13 3.12 45.67 -23.46
CA PHE A 13 2.88 44.48 -24.26
C PHE A 13 3.54 44.64 -25.66
N THR A 14 4.63 43.89 -25.86
CA THR A 14 4.83 42.95 -26.97
C THR A 14 5.07 43.45 -28.41
N LEU A 15 6.26 43.05 -28.91
CA LEU A 15 6.70 42.68 -30.26
C LEU A 15 7.07 43.73 -31.34
N PHE A 16 8.06 43.28 -32.14
CA PHE A 16 8.61 43.78 -33.39
C PHE A 16 9.59 44.96 -33.35
N LEU A 17 10.89 44.65 -33.49
CA LEU A 17 11.63 45.16 -34.64
C LEU A 17 12.90 44.35 -34.90
N ASN A 18 13.05 43.91 -36.15
CA ASN A 18 14.29 43.38 -36.70
C ASN A 18 14.87 44.44 -37.66
N PHE A 19 16.21 44.51 -37.74
CA PHE A 19 17.10 45.30 -38.61
C PHE A 19 17.34 46.79 -38.30
N LEU A 20 18.54 47.16 -37.81
CA LEU A 20 19.76 47.30 -38.62
C LEU A 20 21.02 47.46 -37.73
N VAL A 21 22.10 46.87 -38.19
CA VAL A 21 23.40 46.57 -37.56
C VAL A 21 24.31 47.80 -37.39
N LEU A 22 25.00 47.88 -36.25
CA LEU A 22 26.38 48.39 -36.16
C LEU A 22 27.21 47.34 -35.41
N THR A 23 28.08 46.67 -36.15
CA THR A 23 28.92 45.55 -35.69
C THR A 23 30.01 46.00 -34.74
N ILE A 24 29.96 45.48 -33.52
CA ILE A 24 31.16 45.14 -32.73
C ILE A 24 31.05 43.63 -32.53
N PRO A 25 32.02 42.80 -32.96
CA PRO A 25 31.98 41.38 -32.68
C PRO A 25 32.32 41.18 -31.21
N THR A 26 31.34 41.35 -30.33
CA THR A 26 31.29 40.57 -29.11
C THR A 26 30.80 39.20 -29.54
N PHE A 27 31.68 38.19 -29.51
CA PHE A 27 31.22 36.79 -29.49
C PHE A 27 30.47 36.60 -28.17
N ALA A 28 29.24 37.10 -28.10
CA ALA A 28 28.27 36.65 -27.14
C ALA A 28 27.95 35.23 -27.57
N GLU A 29 28.22 34.28 -26.68
CA GLU A 29 27.79 32.90 -26.81
C GLU A 29 26.26 32.92 -26.83
N GLU A 30 25.66 32.98 -28.02
CA GLU A 30 24.20 32.91 -28.16
C GLU A 30 23.77 31.49 -27.83
N LEU A 31 23.34 31.30 -26.58
CA LEU A 31 22.67 30.09 -26.13
C LEU A 31 21.28 30.05 -26.75
N GLU A 32 21.03 29.06 -27.62
CA GLU A 32 19.69 28.78 -28.08
C GLU A 32 18.90 28.09 -26.99
N VAL A 33 17.76 28.67 -26.60
CA VAL A 33 16.83 28.10 -25.61
C VAL A 33 15.68 27.44 -26.34
N HIS A 34 15.43 26.17 -26.00
CA HIS A 34 14.41 25.32 -26.58
C HIS A 34 13.44 24.83 -25.49
N THR A 35 12.23 24.43 -25.89
CA THR A 35 11.22 23.86 -24.98
C THR A 35 10.59 22.59 -25.55
N GLY A 36 10.17 21.70 -24.66
CA GLY A 36 9.45 20.47 -24.98
C GLY A 36 8.43 20.12 -23.90
N THR A 37 7.52 19.20 -24.22
CA THR A 37 6.54 18.66 -23.28
C THR A 37 6.43 17.16 -23.48
N LEU A 38 6.42 16.42 -22.36
CA LEU A 38 6.14 15.00 -22.31
C LEU A 38 4.87 14.79 -21.48
N VAL A 39 3.98 13.96 -22.00
CA VAL A 39 2.74 13.55 -21.32
C VAL A 39 2.78 12.03 -21.25
N MET A 40 2.56 11.48 -20.05
CA MET A 40 2.16 10.10 -19.89
C MET A 40 0.63 10.05 -19.94
N ASP A 41 0.09 9.32 -20.90
CA ASP A 41 -1.35 9.06 -20.93
C ASP A 41 -1.77 8.27 -19.67
N GLU A 42 -3.03 8.42 -19.24
CA GLU A 42 -3.58 7.63 -18.13
C GLU A 42 -3.40 6.14 -18.43
N TYR A 43 -2.73 5.42 -17.51
CA TYR A 43 -2.31 4.03 -17.68
C TYR A 43 -1.66 3.73 -19.05
N GLN A 44 -0.79 4.61 -19.54
CA GLN A 44 0.20 4.17 -20.52
C GLN A 44 1.53 3.97 -19.83
N THR A 45 2.06 2.76 -19.99
CA THR A 45 3.48 2.49 -19.86
C THR A 45 4.32 3.60 -20.50
N PHE A 46 5.44 3.87 -19.85
CA PHE A 46 6.53 4.59 -20.47
C PHE A 46 6.95 3.84 -21.75
N ASN A 47 6.51 4.31 -22.92
CA ASN A 47 6.78 3.73 -24.25
C ASN A 47 8.15 4.12 -24.82
N GLY A 48 9.04 4.72 -24.03
CA GLY A 48 10.45 4.69 -24.40
C GLY A 48 10.91 3.24 -24.29
N GLU A 49 11.65 2.71 -25.27
CA GLU A 49 12.19 1.34 -25.18
C GLU A 49 12.90 1.14 -23.83
N VAL A 50 12.24 0.47 -22.89
CA VAL A 50 12.89 -0.04 -21.68
C VAL A 50 13.53 -1.36 -22.10
N THR A 51 14.73 -1.27 -22.65
CA THR A 51 15.57 -2.44 -22.79
C THR A 51 16.08 -2.86 -21.41
N MET A 52 16.39 -4.14 -21.20
CA MET A 52 17.08 -4.60 -20.00
C MET A 52 18.38 -3.81 -19.73
N ASP A 53 19.00 -3.23 -20.77
CA ASP A 53 20.15 -2.34 -20.64
C ASP A 53 19.80 -0.96 -20.01
N ASN A 54 18.54 -0.48 -20.11
CA ASN A 54 18.03 0.76 -19.49
C ASN A 54 17.55 0.59 -18.04
N LEU A 55 17.46 -0.65 -17.56
CA LEU A 55 17.32 -0.99 -16.15
C LEU A 55 18.69 -1.06 -15.43
N TYR A 56 19.78 -1.15 -16.20
CA TYR A 56 21.16 -1.28 -15.71
C TYR A 56 22.12 -0.28 -16.39
N SER A 57 21.65 0.89 -16.82
CA SER A 57 22.49 1.94 -17.37
C SER A 57 23.19 2.70 -16.23
N ASN A 58 24.52 2.55 -16.10
CA ASN A 58 25.40 3.29 -15.16
C ASN A 58 24.69 3.81 -13.90
N ASN A 59 24.21 2.89 -13.05
CA ASN A 59 23.30 3.09 -11.91
C ASN A 59 23.64 4.26 -10.96
N ALA A 60 24.85 4.82 -10.96
CA ALA A 60 25.16 5.97 -10.12
C ALA A 60 24.66 7.31 -10.67
N VAL A 61 24.61 7.48 -11.99
CA VAL A 61 24.27 8.77 -12.64
C VAL A 61 22.76 9.01 -12.61
N ASP A 62 21.97 8.01 -12.98
CA ASP A 62 20.51 8.09 -12.97
C ASP A 62 20.00 8.41 -11.57
N GLU A 63 20.59 7.79 -10.55
CA GLU A 63 20.25 8.05 -9.14
C GLU A 63 20.54 9.49 -8.71
N LEU A 64 21.61 10.13 -9.21
CA LEU A 64 21.89 11.54 -8.92
C LEU A 64 20.81 12.46 -9.50
N ILE A 65 20.39 12.21 -10.74
CA ILE A 65 19.36 13.00 -11.41
C ILE A 65 17.99 12.75 -10.76
N LYS A 66 17.62 11.47 -10.52
CA LYS A 66 16.40 11.10 -9.80
C LYS A 66 16.33 11.73 -8.42
N THR A 67 17.44 11.71 -7.65
CA THR A 67 17.53 12.37 -6.35
C THR A 67 17.30 13.87 -6.44
N ALA A 68 17.86 14.54 -7.46
CA ALA A 68 17.62 15.97 -7.67
C ALA A 68 16.15 16.27 -8.00
N ILE A 69 15.55 15.44 -8.85
CA ILE A 69 14.12 15.55 -9.21
C ILE A 69 13.25 15.31 -7.97
N TYR A 70 13.45 14.22 -7.24
CA TYR A 70 12.70 13.90 -6.03
C TYR A 70 12.78 15.03 -5.00
N ASN A 71 13.97 15.59 -4.76
CA ASN A 71 14.13 16.73 -3.85
C ASN A 71 13.38 17.98 -4.34
N GLY A 72 13.40 18.27 -5.64
CA GLY A 72 12.62 19.38 -6.21
C GLY A 72 11.11 19.19 -6.01
N LEU A 73 10.62 17.97 -6.25
CA LEU A 73 9.22 17.58 -6.08
C LEU A 73 8.77 17.60 -4.62
N LYS A 74 9.60 17.09 -3.71
CA LYS A 74 9.37 17.13 -2.26
C LYS A 74 9.25 18.56 -1.75
N ASN A 75 10.00 19.50 -2.33
CA ASN A 75 9.94 20.93 -2.03
C ASN A 75 8.90 21.70 -2.87
N VAL A 76 8.09 21.00 -3.69
CA VAL A 76 7.03 21.57 -4.54
C VAL A 76 7.56 22.68 -5.45
N GLN A 77 8.78 22.51 -5.98
CA GLN A 77 9.40 23.48 -6.88
C GLN A 77 8.69 23.49 -8.25
N PRO A 78 8.26 24.65 -8.78
CA PRO A 78 7.66 24.74 -10.11
C PRO A 78 8.70 24.54 -11.23
N THR A 79 9.99 24.75 -10.92
CA THR A 79 11.11 24.51 -11.83
C THR A 79 12.20 23.77 -11.09
N ILE A 80 12.66 22.65 -11.66
CA ILE A 80 13.80 21.87 -11.15
C ILE A 80 14.96 22.05 -12.11
N ASP A 81 15.98 22.78 -11.67
CA ASP A 81 17.20 23.02 -12.45
C ASP A 81 18.14 21.81 -12.39
N LEU A 82 18.38 21.22 -13.56
CA LEU A 82 19.23 20.07 -13.77
C LEU A 82 20.49 20.42 -14.58
N SER A 83 20.80 21.70 -14.76
CA SER A 83 21.91 22.15 -15.62
C SER A 83 23.27 21.57 -15.21
N ARG A 84 23.48 21.35 -13.91
CA ARG A 84 24.70 20.70 -13.39
C ARG A 84 24.87 19.23 -13.80
N TYR A 85 23.80 18.59 -14.29
CA TYR A 85 23.79 17.19 -14.69
C TYR A 85 23.81 16.99 -16.21
N CYS A 86 23.75 18.07 -17.01
CA CYS A 86 23.70 17.96 -18.47
C CYS A 86 24.87 17.15 -19.07
N MET A 87 26.06 17.24 -18.46
CA MET A 87 27.23 16.45 -18.90
C MET A 87 27.00 14.94 -18.86
N TYR A 88 26.07 14.48 -18.03
CA TYR A 88 25.74 13.07 -17.87
C TYR A 88 24.57 12.62 -18.77
N MET A 89 23.85 13.56 -19.38
CA MET A 89 22.69 13.27 -20.22
C MET A 89 23.09 12.76 -21.61
N ASN A 90 24.37 12.82 -21.98
CA ASN A 90 24.89 12.38 -23.28
C ASN A 90 24.10 12.91 -24.49
N ASN A 91 23.57 14.14 -24.38
CA ASN A 91 22.67 14.78 -25.35
C ASN A 91 21.32 14.08 -25.57
N ASP A 92 20.92 13.13 -24.73
CA ASP A 92 19.55 12.62 -24.69
C ASP A 92 18.64 13.65 -23.99
N LEU A 93 17.85 14.34 -24.82
CA LEU A 93 16.90 15.37 -24.37
C LEU A 93 15.76 14.81 -23.51
N ASN A 94 15.44 13.52 -23.62
CA ASN A 94 14.32 12.93 -22.90
C ASN A 94 14.75 12.26 -21.59
N MET A 95 16.05 12.00 -21.39
CA MET A 95 16.56 11.28 -20.22
C MET A 95 15.99 11.83 -18.90
N ALA A 96 16.11 13.14 -18.64
CA ALA A 96 15.63 13.74 -17.40
C ALA A 96 14.10 13.70 -17.25
N ALA A 97 13.34 13.83 -18.35
CA ALA A 97 11.89 13.71 -18.35
C ALA A 97 11.44 12.26 -18.09
N ASN A 98 12.18 11.28 -18.61
CA ASN A 98 11.93 9.86 -18.37
C ASN A 98 12.23 9.51 -16.90
N LEU A 99 13.35 10.01 -16.37
CA LEU A 99 13.71 9.86 -14.96
C LEU A 99 12.69 10.53 -14.02
N PHE A 100 12.05 11.62 -14.42
CA PHE A 100 10.94 12.22 -13.67
C PHE A 100 9.78 11.24 -13.47
N PHE A 101 9.37 10.52 -14.51
CA PHE A 101 8.31 9.52 -14.38
C PHE A 101 8.75 8.28 -13.61
N LYS A 102 10.04 7.87 -13.72
CA LYS A 102 10.60 6.83 -12.83
C LYS A 102 10.52 7.27 -11.36
N VAL A 103 10.83 8.52 -11.04
CA VAL A 103 10.67 9.06 -9.67
C VAL A 103 9.22 8.97 -9.21
N LEU A 104 8.23 9.36 -10.02
CA LEU A 104 6.82 9.24 -9.63
C LEU A 104 6.39 7.78 -9.40
N ALA A 105 6.91 6.84 -10.19
CA ALA A 105 6.65 5.41 -10.01
C ALA A 105 7.35 4.84 -8.76
N GLU A 106 8.57 5.31 -8.45
CA GLU A 106 9.37 4.92 -7.29
C GLU A 106 8.86 5.50 -5.97
N HIS A 107 8.28 6.70 -6.03
CA HIS A 107 7.88 7.52 -4.88
C HIS A 107 6.38 7.84 -4.87
N PRO A 108 5.50 6.88 -4.47
CA PRO A 108 4.07 7.12 -4.33
C PRO A 108 3.68 8.24 -3.33
N ASP A 109 4.60 8.69 -2.48
CA ASP A 109 4.46 9.86 -1.62
C ASP A 109 4.35 11.18 -2.41
N ILE A 110 4.76 11.19 -3.69
CA ILE A 110 4.61 12.31 -4.62
C ILE A 110 3.32 12.14 -5.45
N PHE A 111 2.18 12.07 -4.78
CA PHE A 111 0.86 11.87 -5.41
C PHE A 111 0.25 13.12 -6.06
N TYR A 112 0.89 14.28 -5.91
CA TYR A 112 0.35 15.59 -6.26
C TYR A 112 0.91 16.16 -7.57
N CYS A 113 1.67 15.37 -8.33
CA CYS A 113 2.13 15.72 -9.67
C CYS A 113 1.14 15.23 -10.73
N THR A 114 0.98 16.00 -11.80
CA THR A 114 0.23 15.50 -12.97
C THR A 114 1.11 14.59 -13.82
N ASN A 115 0.49 13.75 -14.65
CA ASN A 115 1.19 12.90 -15.61
C ASN A 115 1.78 13.67 -16.81
N SER A 116 2.08 14.96 -16.66
CA SER A 116 2.67 15.79 -17.71
C SER A 116 3.77 16.65 -17.13
N ILE A 117 4.86 16.76 -17.89
CA ILE A 117 6.01 17.57 -17.58
C ILE A 117 6.44 18.36 -18.81
N SER A 118 6.74 19.64 -18.64
CA SER A 118 7.43 20.43 -19.65
C SER A 118 8.90 20.56 -19.28
N TYR A 119 9.75 20.80 -20.26
CA TYR A 119 11.17 21.06 -20.01
C TYR A 119 11.68 22.16 -20.93
N SER A 120 12.71 22.86 -20.45
CA SER A 120 13.51 23.78 -21.25
C SER A 120 14.96 23.34 -21.22
N TYR A 121 15.66 23.53 -22.34
CA TYR A 121 17.08 23.25 -22.43
C TYR A 121 17.79 24.29 -23.26
N SER A 122 19.09 24.42 -23.06
CA SER A 122 19.95 25.27 -23.88
C SER A 122 21.12 24.49 -24.46
N LEU A 123 21.46 24.83 -25.70
CA LEU A 123 22.57 24.24 -26.43
C LEU A 123 23.74 25.22 -26.53
N ASN A 124 24.97 24.71 -26.42
CA ASN A 124 26.15 25.47 -26.82
C ASN A 124 26.38 25.36 -28.34
N TYR A 125 27.41 26.04 -28.84
CA TYR A 125 27.77 26.04 -30.27
C TYR A 125 28.09 24.64 -30.84
N ASN A 126 28.45 23.68 -29.99
CA ASN A 126 28.74 22.30 -30.39
C ASN A 126 27.50 21.39 -30.31
N ASN A 127 26.30 21.96 -30.21
CA ASN A 127 25.03 21.26 -29.99
C ASN A 127 25.03 20.36 -28.74
N GLN A 128 25.79 20.73 -27.70
CA GLN A 128 25.78 20.03 -26.42
C GLN A 128 24.79 20.69 -25.48
N ILE A 129 24.04 19.88 -24.74
CA ILE A 129 23.15 20.38 -23.69
C ILE A 129 24.02 20.99 -22.57
N VAL A 130 23.80 22.27 -22.27
CA VAL A 130 24.54 23.00 -21.22
C VAL A 130 23.63 23.63 -20.17
N GLY A 131 22.32 23.66 -20.43
CA GLY A 131 21.29 23.99 -19.45
C GLY A 131 20.08 23.09 -19.64
N TYR A 132 19.45 22.70 -18.54
CA TYR A 132 18.25 21.86 -18.57
C TYR A 132 17.40 22.12 -17.33
N SER A 133 16.09 22.31 -17.51
CA SER A 133 15.15 22.52 -16.42
C SER A 133 13.84 21.79 -16.68
N LEU A 134 13.34 21.09 -15.67
CA LEU A 134 11.98 20.55 -15.67
C LEU A 134 11.02 21.59 -15.13
N LEU A 135 9.87 21.76 -15.80
CA LEU A 135 8.78 22.68 -15.47
C LEU A 135 7.59 21.85 -14.98
N VAL A 136 7.45 21.75 -13.66
CA VAL A 136 6.54 20.81 -13.00
C VAL A 136 5.13 21.38 -12.92
N LYS A 137 4.15 20.59 -13.35
CA LYS A 137 2.73 20.87 -13.16
C LYS A 137 2.18 20.03 -12.01
N TYR A 138 1.74 20.74 -10.97
CA TYR A 138 1.09 20.15 -9.81
C TYR A 138 -0.44 20.15 -9.94
N ALA A 139 -1.09 19.14 -9.36
CA ALA A 139 -2.54 19.00 -9.38
C ALA A 139 -3.26 19.98 -8.43
N TYR A 140 -2.53 20.49 -7.43
CA TYR A 140 -3.05 21.37 -6.38
C TYR A 140 -2.09 22.55 -6.13
N ASP A 141 -2.55 23.58 -5.41
CA ASP A 141 -1.68 24.67 -4.95
C ASP A 141 -0.75 24.21 -3.81
N THR A 142 0.38 24.92 -3.63
CA THR A 142 1.42 24.56 -2.65
C THR A 142 0.90 24.44 -1.20
N PRO A 143 0.09 25.36 -0.67
CA PRO A 143 -0.54 25.18 0.64
C PRO A 143 -1.33 23.87 0.76
N THR A 144 -2.20 23.57 -0.22
CA THR A 144 -2.99 22.32 -0.24
C THR A 144 -2.10 21.09 -0.25
N ILE A 145 -1.06 21.07 -1.11
CA ILE A 145 -0.08 19.97 -1.18
C ILE A 145 0.60 19.74 0.17
N ASN A 146 1.02 20.82 0.84
CA ASN A 146 1.70 20.68 2.13
C ASN A 146 0.78 20.09 3.21
N THR A 147 -0.51 20.46 3.23
CA THR A 147 -1.49 19.82 4.12
C THR A 147 -1.64 18.34 3.79
N MET A 148 -1.87 17.98 2.52
CA MET A 148 -2.07 16.58 2.12
C MET A 148 -0.84 15.72 2.38
N LYS A 149 0.37 16.27 2.24
CA LYS A 149 1.63 15.58 2.60
C LYS A 149 1.68 15.24 4.09
N VAL A 150 1.27 16.16 4.97
CA VAL A 150 1.22 15.92 6.41
C VAL A 150 0.21 14.81 6.71
N GLU A 151 -1.00 14.88 6.14
CA GLU A 151 -2.03 13.86 6.36
C GLU A 151 -1.59 12.46 5.91
N LEU A 152 -0.93 12.35 4.75
CA LEU A 152 -0.36 11.09 4.28
C LEU A 152 0.73 10.59 5.22
N ASN A 153 1.69 11.44 5.59
CA ASN A 153 2.79 11.08 6.49
C ASN A 153 2.29 10.66 7.87
N ASP A 154 1.30 11.36 8.42
CA ASP A 154 0.66 11.02 9.70
C ASP A 154 -0.05 9.66 9.61
N LYS A 155 -0.71 9.38 8.49
CA LYS A 155 -1.37 8.09 8.25
C LYS A 155 -0.37 6.94 8.14
N VAL A 156 0.70 7.11 7.34
CA VAL A 156 1.79 6.13 7.20
C VAL A 156 2.46 5.91 8.55
N SER A 157 2.79 6.98 9.27
CA SER A 157 3.41 6.90 10.61
C SER A 157 2.50 6.22 11.62
N TYR A 158 1.19 6.47 11.58
CA TYR A 158 0.22 5.77 12.43
C TYR A 158 0.25 4.26 12.18
N ILE A 159 0.17 3.83 10.92
CA ILE A 159 0.17 2.41 10.56
C ILE A 159 1.49 1.76 10.99
N LYS A 160 2.62 2.38 10.64
CA LYS A 160 3.95 1.89 11.02
C LYS A 160 4.05 1.78 12.54
N ASN A 161 3.85 2.85 13.29
CA ASN A 161 4.13 2.87 14.72
C ASN A 161 3.13 2.09 15.59
N ASN A 162 1.90 1.89 15.13
CA ASN A 162 0.85 1.23 15.94
C ASN A 162 0.58 -0.21 15.51
N LEU A 163 0.83 -0.56 14.25
CA LEU A 163 0.49 -1.88 13.71
C LEU A 163 1.74 -2.70 13.35
N ILE A 164 2.89 -2.07 13.06
CA ILE A 164 4.08 -2.75 12.53
C ILE A 164 5.30 -2.49 13.43
N ASN A 165 5.85 -3.54 14.03
CA ASN A 165 7.14 -3.45 14.69
C ASN A 165 8.26 -3.68 13.65
N ASP A 166 9.34 -2.91 13.72
CA ASP A 166 10.47 -3.03 12.78
C ASP A 166 11.12 -4.43 12.80
N SER A 167 11.05 -5.15 13.93
CA SER A 167 11.54 -6.53 14.07
C SER A 167 10.62 -7.61 13.49
N TYR A 168 9.42 -7.26 13.05
CA TYR A 168 8.55 -8.23 12.38
C TYR A 168 9.20 -8.72 11.08
N SER A 169 9.03 -10.01 10.80
CA SER A 169 9.40 -10.61 9.51
C SER A 169 8.71 -9.88 8.36
N GLU A 170 9.32 -9.89 7.18
CA GLU A 170 8.76 -9.31 5.95
C GLU A 170 7.33 -9.83 5.68
N LEU A 171 7.10 -11.15 5.86
CA LEU A 171 5.79 -11.77 5.68
C LEU A 171 4.72 -11.20 6.63
N LYS A 172 5.03 -11.06 7.92
CA LYS A 172 4.12 -10.48 8.91
C LYS A 172 3.78 -9.03 8.57
N LYS A 173 4.77 -8.24 8.15
CA LYS A 173 4.56 -6.85 7.69
C LYS A 173 3.61 -6.81 6.49
N GLU A 174 3.78 -7.73 5.54
CA GLU A 174 2.92 -7.87 4.37
C GLU A 174 1.48 -8.22 4.73
N PHE A 175 1.23 -9.22 5.58
CA PHE A 175 -0.11 -9.56 6.06
C PHE A 175 -0.79 -8.35 6.74
N ILE A 176 -0.05 -7.58 7.54
CA ILE A 176 -0.60 -6.39 8.22
C ILE A 176 -0.99 -5.30 7.21
N VAL A 177 -0.13 -5.01 6.23
CA VAL A 177 -0.42 -4.00 5.20
C VAL A 177 -1.59 -4.44 4.31
N HIS A 178 -1.60 -5.70 3.89
CA HIS A 178 -2.68 -6.30 3.10
C HIS A 178 -4.03 -6.19 3.82
N ASP A 179 -4.10 -6.68 5.05
CA ASP A 179 -5.33 -6.68 5.84
C ASP A 179 -5.79 -5.26 6.15
N TYR A 180 -4.85 -4.35 6.44
CA TYR A 180 -5.18 -2.95 6.67
C TYR A 180 -5.88 -2.34 5.45
N LEU A 181 -5.32 -2.52 4.25
CA LEU A 181 -5.87 -1.96 3.02
C LEU A 181 -7.23 -2.56 2.67
N THR A 182 -7.38 -3.88 2.72
CA THR A 182 -8.67 -4.58 2.45
C THR A 182 -9.77 -4.29 3.48
N GLN A 183 -9.44 -3.73 4.65
CA GLN A 183 -10.42 -3.41 5.70
C GLN A 183 -10.66 -1.90 5.87
N ASN A 184 -9.82 -1.05 5.28
CA ASN A 184 -9.85 0.41 5.49
C ASN A 184 -9.94 1.21 4.20
N CYS A 185 -9.82 0.59 3.03
CA CYS A 185 -10.04 1.21 1.74
C CYS A 185 -11.22 0.52 1.05
N THR A 186 -12.05 1.29 0.34
CA THR A 186 -13.14 0.77 -0.47
C THR A 186 -12.80 0.93 -1.95
N TYR A 187 -13.04 -0.13 -2.73
CA TYR A 187 -12.84 -0.07 -4.17
C TYR A 187 -13.86 0.87 -4.83
N ASP A 188 -13.39 1.81 -5.66
CA ASP A 188 -14.21 2.83 -6.33
C ASP A 188 -14.97 2.27 -7.55
N ALA A 189 -15.70 1.17 -7.33
CA ALA A 189 -16.44 0.45 -8.35
C ALA A 189 -17.50 1.32 -9.05
N GLU A 190 -18.13 2.23 -8.29
CA GLU A 190 -19.18 3.10 -8.81
C GLU A 190 -18.62 4.10 -9.84
N ASN A 191 -17.57 4.85 -9.49
CA ASN A 191 -16.97 5.78 -10.45
C ASN A 191 -16.27 5.04 -11.59
N LEU A 192 -15.69 3.87 -11.33
CA LEU A 192 -15.10 3.04 -12.39
C LEU A 192 -16.15 2.64 -13.42
N SER A 193 -17.32 2.15 -12.97
CA SER A 193 -18.42 1.77 -13.87
C SER A 193 -18.96 2.93 -14.70
N LYS A 194 -18.77 4.17 -14.23
CA LYS A 194 -19.21 5.41 -14.88
C LYS A 194 -18.11 6.10 -15.69
N ASN A 195 -16.87 5.59 -15.66
CA ASN A 195 -15.68 6.27 -16.19
C ASN A 195 -15.49 7.68 -15.61
N THR A 196 -15.70 7.83 -14.30
CA THR A 196 -15.58 9.11 -13.57
C THR A 196 -14.64 9.02 -12.37
N VAL A 197 -13.71 8.05 -12.38
CA VAL A 197 -12.75 7.86 -11.28
C VAL A 197 -11.92 9.14 -11.12
N PRO A 198 -11.92 9.78 -9.93
CA PRO A 198 -11.13 10.98 -9.73
C PRO A 198 -9.65 10.61 -9.67
N ALA A 199 -8.78 11.49 -10.19
CA ALA A 199 -7.32 11.28 -10.20
C ALA A 199 -6.74 10.91 -8.82
N ILE A 200 -7.36 11.38 -7.73
CA ILE A 200 -6.90 11.05 -6.38
C ILE A 200 -7.13 9.57 -5.99
N SER A 201 -8.15 8.89 -6.54
CA SER A 201 -8.41 7.45 -6.34
C SER A 201 -7.32 6.57 -6.96
N HIS A 202 -6.47 7.15 -7.82
CA HIS A 202 -5.30 6.53 -8.44
C HIS A 202 -4.00 6.72 -7.62
N THR A 203 -4.10 7.09 -6.34
CA THR A 203 -2.95 7.45 -5.52
C THR A 203 -2.95 6.75 -4.17
N ALA A 204 -1.77 6.65 -3.55
CA ALA A 204 -1.65 6.18 -2.17
C ALA A 204 -2.45 7.06 -1.18
N TYR A 205 -2.57 8.36 -1.45
CA TYR A 205 -3.42 9.27 -0.66
C TYR A 205 -4.90 8.88 -0.75
N GLY A 206 -5.39 8.53 -1.95
CA GLY A 206 -6.75 8.02 -2.16
C GLY A 206 -7.04 6.80 -1.27
N ALA A 207 -6.15 5.81 -1.31
CA ALA A 207 -6.32 4.59 -0.53
C ALA A 207 -6.17 4.79 0.98
N LEU A 208 -5.14 5.52 1.43
CA LEU A 208 -4.78 5.60 2.85
C LEU A 208 -5.54 6.70 3.62
N VAL A 209 -5.78 7.84 2.99
CA VAL A 209 -6.37 9.02 3.63
C VAL A 209 -7.85 9.12 3.29
N ASN A 210 -8.19 9.11 1.99
CA ASN A 210 -9.59 9.18 1.54
C ASN A 210 -10.35 7.86 1.72
N LYS A 211 -9.62 6.74 1.89
CA LYS A 211 -10.19 5.39 2.05
C LYS A 211 -10.98 4.91 0.83
N VAL A 212 -10.70 5.46 -0.35
CA VAL A 212 -11.36 5.10 -1.60
C VAL A 212 -10.33 5.15 -2.72
N ALA A 213 -10.19 4.04 -3.46
CA ALA A 213 -9.21 3.92 -4.53
C ALA A 213 -9.62 2.90 -5.59
N VAL A 214 -8.93 2.91 -6.72
CA VAL A 214 -8.90 1.79 -7.69
C VAL A 214 -7.53 1.09 -7.65
N CYS A 215 -7.30 0.13 -8.54
CA CYS A 215 -6.19 -0.83 -8.46
C CYS A 215 -4.79 -0.19 -8.32
N ASP A 216 -4.47 0.88 -9.04
CA ASP A 216 -3.19 1.57 -8.85
C ASP A 216 -3.11 2.35 -7.52
N GLY A 217 -4.22 2.88 -7.00
CA GLY A 217 -4.24 3.48 -5.68
C GLY A 217 -3.93 2.47 -4.57
N TYR A 218 -4.52 1.27 -4.64
CA TYR A 218 -4.21 0.15 -3.73
C TYR A 218 -2.74 -0.26 -3.83
N SER A 219 -2.26 -0.53 -5.04
CA SER A 219 -0.89 -1.02 -5.23
C SER A 219 0.19 0.03 -4.90
N LYS A 220 -0.08 1.32 -5.15
CA LYS A 220 0.77 2.43 -4.70
C LYS A 220 0.81 2.56 -3.17
N ALA A 221 -0.31 2.36 -2.49
CA ALA A 221 -0.36 2.37 -1.03
C ALA A 221 0.39 1.18 -0.42
N ALA A 222 0.23 -0.01 -0.98
CA ALA A 222 0.96 -1.20 -0.57
C ALA A 222 2.47 -1.00 -0.73
N LYS A 223 2.91 -0.51 -1.91
CA LYS A 223 4.31 -0.16 -2.17
C LYS A 223 4.85 0.83 -1.13
N LEU A 224 4.12 1.91 -0.88
CA LEU A 224 4.54 2.93 0.08
C LEU A 224 4.73 2.35 1.48
N LEU A 225 3.73 1.64 2.00
CA LEU A 225 3.79 1.09 3.36
C LEU A 225 4.85 0.00 3.51
N LEU A 226 4.98 -0.91 2.54
CA LEU A 226 5.94 -2.02 2.61
C LEU A 226 7.37 -1.51 2.52
N ASN A 227 7.66 -0.60 1.58
CA ASN A 227 9.01 -0.03 1.43
C ASN A 227 9.42 0.77 2.67
N GLU A 228 8.49 1.54 3.28
CA GLU A 228 8.73 2.26 4.55
C GLU A 228 8.99 1.33 5.75
N CYS A 229 8.57 0.07 5.64
CA CYS A 229 8.81 -0.98 6.64
C CYS A 229 9.99 -1.92 6.28
N GLY A 230 10.74 -1.57 5.22
CA GLY A 230 11.92 -2.31 4.76
C GLY A 230 11.63 -3.55 3.93
N VAL A 231 10.39 -3.74 3.45
CA VAL A 231 10.00 -4.85 2.57
C VAL A 231 10.00 -4.36 1.13
N GLU A 232 10.84 -4.94 0.27
CA GLU A 232 10.96 -4.53 -1.14
C GLU A 232 9.66 -4.85 -1.90
N CYS A 233 8.97 -3.80 -2.34
CA CYS A 233 7.71 -3.88 -3.08
C CYS A 233 7.71 -2.92 -4.28
N GLY A 234 7.18 -3.39 -5.41
CA GLY A 234 6.97 -2.61 -6.63
C GLY A 234 5.55 -2.74 -7.17
N VAL A 235 5.23 -1.92 -8.18
CA VAL A 235 3.93 -1.94 -8.86
C VAL A 235 4.12 -2.55 -10.25
N ILE A 236 3.30 -3.53 -10.58
CA ILE A 236 3.15 -4.10 -11.92
C ILE A 236 1.97 -3.42 -12.58
N VAL A 237 2.14 -3.02 -13.84
CA VAL A 237 1.09 -2.38 -14.65
C VAL A 237 0.81 -3.25 -15.86
N SER A 238 -0.48 -3.44 -16.15
CA SER A 238 -0.95 -4.10 -17.36
C SER A 238 -1.84 -3.16 -18.15
N ASP A 239 -1.31 -2.64 -19.25
CA ASP A 239 -2.08 -1.82 -20.19
C ASP A 239 -3.21 -2.63 -20.83
N GLN A 240 -2.96 -3.90 -21.12
CA GLN A 240 -3.95 -4.80 -21.73
C GLN A 240 -5.16 -5.04 -20.82
N MET A 241 -4.94 -5.08 -19.51
CA MET A 241 -6.01 -5.28 -18.53
C MET A 241 -6.56 -3.98 -17.96
N HIS A 242 -5.89 -2.84 -18.20
CA HIS A 242 -6.10 -1.61 -17.44
C HIS A 242 -6.08 -1.87 -15.92
N HIS A 243 -5.06 -2.61 -15.47
CA HIS A 243 -4.96 -3.07 -14.09
C HIS A 243 -3.54 -2.89 -13.54
N ALA A 244 -3.44 -2.75 -12.22
CA ALA A 244 -2.17 -2.64 -11.52
C ALA A 244 -2.22 -3.39 -10.19
N TRP A 245 -1.12 -4.08 -9.87
CA TRP A 245 -0.95 -4.84 -8.64
C TRP A 245 0.53 -4.78 -8.21
N ASN A 246 0.96 -5.62 -7.27
CA ASN A 246 2.32 -5.57 -6.73
C ASN A 246 3.14 -6.83 -7.02
N TYR A 247 4.46 -6.66 -7.06
CA TYR A 247 5.38 -7.72 -6.64
C TYR A 247 5.96 -7.36 -5.28
N VAL A 248 6.22 -8.38 -4.47
CA VAL A 248 6.81 -8.25 -3.12
C VAL A 248 7.93 -9.26 -2.96
N LYS A 249 9.00 -8.89 -2.27
CA LYS A 249 10.11 -9.78 -1.94
C LYS A 249 10.03 -10.20 -0.48
N ILE A 250 9.96 -11.51 -0.26
CA ILE A 250 9.89 -12.12 1.07
C ILE A 250 11.00 -13.16 1.19
N ASP A 251 11.90 -12.98 2.16
CA ASP A 251 13.06 -13.82 2.43
C ASP A 251 13.94 -14.06 1.17
N GLY A 252 14.09 -13.03 0.35
CA GLY A 252 14.91 -13.06 -0.88
C GLY A 252 14.21 -13.59 -2.14
N GLU A 253 12.99 -14.10 -2.02
CA GLU A 253 12.18 -14.60 -3.14
C GLU A 253 11.10 -13.60 -3.53
N TYR A 254 10.83 -13.46 -4.84
CA TYR A 254 9.77 -12.58 -5.34
C TYR A 254 8.43 -13.32 -5.44
N TYR A 255 7.36 -12.60 -5.14
CA TYR A 255 5.98 -13.08 -5.22
C TYR A 255 5.07 -12.00 -5.81
N GLN A 256 3.93 -12.43 -6.35
CA GLN A 256 2.88 -11.57 -6.89
C GLN A 256 1.83 -11.32 -5.80
N LEU A 257 1.40 -10.08 -5.63
CA LEU A 257 0.38 -9.65 -4.67
C LEU A 257 -0.66 -8.78 -5.36
N ASP A 258 -1.94 -9.16 -5.33
CA ASP A 258 -3.05 -8.31 -5.78
C ASP A 258 -4.09 -8.11 -4.68
N ILE A 259 -3.91 -7.03 -3.93
CA ILE A 259 -4.80 -6.64 -2.84
C ILE A 259 -6.19 -6.26 -3.37
N THR A 260 -6.28 -5.69 -4.57
CA THR A 260 -7.56 -5.27 -5.14
C THR A 260 -8.45 -6.46 -5.51
N TRP A 261 -7.86 -7.55 -6.01
CA TRP A 261 -8.62 -8.77 -6.29
C TRP A 261 -8.85 -9.64 -5.05
N ASP A 262 -8.10 -9.39 -3.97
CA ASP A 262 -8.40 -9.94 -2.65
C ASP A 262 -9.49 -9.15 -1.90
N ASP A 263 -9.69 -7.88 -2.24
CA ASP A 263 -10.75 -7.03 -1.68
C ASP A 263 -12.15 -7.35 -2.28
N PRO A 264 -13.09 -7.94 -1.51
CA PRO A 264 -14.38 -8.38 -2.04
C PRO A 264 -15.32 -7.20 -2.38
N VAL A 265 -15.88 -7.20 -3.61
CA VAL A 265 -16.94 -6.26 -4.04
C VAL A 265 -18.28 -6.99 -4.20
N PRO A 266 -19.40 -6.53 -3.60
CA PRO A 266 -19.54 -5.37 -2.74
C PRO A 266 -18.74 -5.53 -1.45
N GLU A 267 -18.27 -4.38 -0.94
CA GLU A 267 -17.38 -4.29 0.21
C GLU A 267 -17.90 -5.13 1.37
N SER A 268 -17.04 -6.02 1.84
CA SER A 268 -17.36 -6.84 2.99
C SER A 268 -16.19 -6.97 3.94
N ASN A 269 -15.11 -6.17 3.87
CA ASN A 269 -13.98 -6.16 4.82
C ASN A 269 -13.47 -7.57 5.21
N ARG A 270 -13.73 -8.59 4.37
CA ARG A 270 -13.51 -9.98 4.69
C ARG A 270 -12.15 -10.33 4.16
N LEU A 271 -11.33 -10.86 5.05
CA LEU A 271 -10.00 -11.31 4.68
C LEU A 271 -10.09 -12.42 3.64
N ASN A 272 -9.38 -12.21 2.55
CA ASN A 272 -9.19 -13.12 1.46
C ASN A 272 -7.74 -12.98 1.03
N TYR A 273 -7.13 -14.09 0.67
CA TYR A 273 -5.71 -14.11 0.32
C TYR A 273 -5.51 -14.77 -1.03
N SER A 274 -6.55 -14.96 -1.84
CA SER A 274 -6.49 -15.72 -3.11
C SER A 274 -5.42 -15.21 -4.09
N TYR A 275 -5.04 -13.94 -3.98
CA TYR A 275 -3.99 -13.29 -4.77
C TYR A 275 -2.80 -12.80 -3.92
N PHE A 276 -2.66 -13.31 -2.70
CA PHE A 276 -1.53 -13.08 -1.81
C PHE A 276 -0.36 -14.04 -2.09
N ASN A 277 0.81 -13.48 -2.39
CA ASN A 277 2.07 -14.19 -2.65
C ASN A 277 2.02 -15.36 -3.65
N LEU A 278 1.49 -15.10 -4.85
CA LEU A 278 1.44 -16.07 -5.95
C LEU A 278 2.78 -16.15 -6.69
N THR A 279 3.04 -17.29 -7.34
CA THR A 279 4.03 -17.35 -8.41
C THR A 279 3.57 -16.56 -9.64
N ASN A 280 4.50 -16.18 -10.52
CA ASN A 280 4.16 -15.63 -11.84
C ASN A 280 3.26 -16.59 -12.62
N ALA A 281 3.49 -17.90 -12.53
CA ALA A 281 2.69 -18.90 -13.25
C ALA A 281 1.25 -19.01 -12.73
N GLU A 282 1.03 -18.82 -11.43
CA GLU A 282 -0.32 -18.77 -10.85
C GLU A 282 -1.02 -17.47 -11.20
N MET A 283 -0.32 -16.33 -11.05
CA MET A 283 -0.86 -15.02 -11.38
C MET A 283 -1.25 -14.93 -12.87
N ALA A 284 -0.43 -15.50 -13.76
CA ALA A 284 -0.67 -15.53 -15.21
C ALA A 284 -1.92 -16.32 -15.65
N LYS A 285 -2.58 -17.07 -14.75
CA LYS A 285 -3.85 -17.75 -15.07
C LYS A 285 -5.01 -16.76 -15.23
N SER A 286 -4.91 -15.59 -14.61
CA SER A 286 -5.93 -14.54 -14.66
C SER A 286 -5.38 -13.16 -15.02
N HIS A 287 -4.06 -12.97 -14.93
CA HIS A 287 -3.38 -11.72 -15.24
C HIS A 287 -2.49 -11.83 -16.48
N GLN A 288 -2.34 -10.72 -17.22
CA GLN A 288 -1.49 -10.60 -18.40
C GLN A 288 -0.61 -9.36 -18.23
N TRP A 289 0.71 -9.51 -18.35
CA TRP A 289 1.68 -8.41 -18.31
C TRP A 289 2.95 -8.80 -19.04
N VAL A 290 3.80 -7.81 -19.33
CA VAL A 290 5.12 -8.02 -19.92
C VAL A 290 6.07 -8.52 -18.83
N GLN A 291 6.24 -9.84 -18.72
CA GLN A 291 6.97 -10.45 -17.61
C GLN A 291 8.46 -10.07 -17.55
N SER A 292 9.09 -9.73 -18.68
CA SER A 292 10.50 -9.35 -18.73
C SER A 292 10.82 -8.05 -17.99
N ASP A 293 9.80 -7.24 -17.71
CA ASP A 293 9.97 -5.90 -17.14
C ASP A 293 10.02 -5.93 -15.60
N TYR A 294 9.75 -7.09 -15.00
CA TYR A 294 9.57 -7.25 -13.56
C TYR A 294 10.32 -8.48 -13.01
N PRO A 295 10.62 -8.51 -11.71
CA PRO A 295 11.16 -9.71 -11.07
C PRO A 295 10.27 -10.94 -11.25
N VAL A 296 10.89 -12.12 -11.36
CA VAL A 296 10.19 -13.39 -11.59
C VAL A 296 10.03 -14.15 -10.27
N GLY A 297 8.78 -14.35 -9.85
CA GLY A 297 8.44 -15.18 -8.70
C GLY A 297 8.11 -16.62 -9.08
N THR A 298 8.86 -17.60 -8.53
CA THR A 298 8.67 -19.03 -8.86
C THR A 298 8.40 -19.92 -7.64
N SER A 299 8.60 -19.39 -6.43
CA SER A 299 8.38 -20.13 -5.19
C SER A 299 6.89 -20.34 -4.90
N SER A 300 6.48 -21.59 -4.66
CA SER A 300 5.11 -21.94 -4.28
C SER A 300 4.90 -22.04 -2.76
N ARG A 301 5.78 -21.41 -1.96
CA ARG A 301 5.77 -21.45 -0.48
C ARG A 301 4.39 -21.17 0.12
N PHE A 302 3.67 -20.20 -0.45
CA PHE A 302 2.36 -19.76 0.05
C PHE A 302 1.16 -20.45 -0.61
N GLY A 303 1.37 -21.55 -1.34
CA GLY A 303 0.30 -22.30 -2.01
C GLY A 303 -0.77 -22.85 -1.05
N TYR A 304 -0.41 -23.16 0.21
CA TYR A 304 -1.35 -23.67 1.23
C TYR A 304 -2.53 -22.73 1.45
N LEU A 305 -2.29 -21.44 1.25
CA LEU A 305 -3.18 -20.35 1.56
C LEU A 305 -4.39 -20.38 0.55
N ARG A 306 -4.31 -21.20 -0.53
CA ARG A 306 -5.33 -21.40 -1.59
C ARG A 306 -6.07 -22.74 -1.43
N THR A 307 -5.71 -23.54 -0.43
CA THR A 307 -6.31 -24.87 -0.20
C THR A 307 -7.65 -24.79 0.53
N THR A 308 -7.91 -23.68 1.21
CA THR A 308 -9.15 -23.41 1.92
C THR A 308 -9.86 -22.23 1.27
N PRO A 309 -11.17 -22.32 0.98
CA PRO A 309 -11.93 -21.18 0.49
C PRO A 309 -11.83 -19.98 1.45
N SER A 310 -11.77 -18.75 0.92
CA SER A 310 -11.58 -17.55 1.73
C SER A 310 -12.62 -17.36 2.83
N TYR A 311 -13.89 -17.70 2.58
CA TYR A 311 -14.93 -17.66 3.61
C TYR A 311 -14.73 -18.69 4.74
N GLN A 312 -13.85 -19.68 4.58
CA GLN A 312 -13.51 -20.64 5.63
C GLN A 312 -12.21 -20.28 6.34
N LEU A 313 -11.64 -19.11 6.10
CA LEU A 313 -10.37 -18.67 6.66
C LEU A 313 -10.51 -17.26 7.25
N THR A 314 -9.81 -17.01 8.35
CA THR A 314 -9.62 -15.68 8.92
C THR A 314 -8.23 -15.60 9.56
N ARG A 315 -7.76 -14.39 9.90
CA ARG A 315 -6.50 -14.18 10.61
C ARG A 315 -6.79 -13.49 11.94
N LEU A 316 -6.09 -13.94 12.98
CA LEU A 316 -6.01 -13.29 14.27
C LEU A 316 -4.55 -13.26 14.68
N ASP A 317 -4.02 -12.08 14.93
CA ASP A 317 -2.59 -11.86 15.17
C ASP A 317 -1.73 -12.64 14.16
N ASP A 318 -0.82 -13.47 14.65
CA ASP A 318 0.15 -14.20 13.81
C ASP A 318 -0.33 -15.59 13.40
N ARG A 319 -1.64 -15.84 13.48
CA ARG A 319 -2.23 -17.14 13.16
C ARG A 319 -3.36 -17.03 12.16
N LEU A 320 -3.36 -17.99 11.23
CA LEU A 320 -4.46 -18.23 10.31
C LEU A 320 -5.37 -19.29 10.94
N TYR A 321 -6.66 -19.01 10.98
CA TYR A 321 -7.68 -19.94 11.47
C TYR A 321 -8.56 -20.35 10.31
N TYR A 322 -8.75 -21.66 10.13
CA TYR A 322 -9.45 -22.16 8.97
C TYR A 322 -10.20 -23.46 9.21
N VAL A 323 -11.28 -23.65 8.47
CA VAL A 323 -12.11 -24.86 8.54
C VAL A 323 -11.61 -25.89 7.54
N ASN A 324 -11.27 -27.09 8.02
CA ASN A 324 -10.99 -28.24 7.16
C ASN A 324 -11.57 -29.51 7.79
N SER A 325 -12.29 -30.31 7.00
CA SER A 325 -12.81 -31.62 7.44
C SER A 325 -13.63 -31.56 8.74
N LYS A 326 -14.47 -30.52 8.88
CA LYS A 326 -15.29 -30.23 10.09
C LYS A 326 -14.48 -30.03 11.37
N LYS A 327 -13.25 -29.52 11.23
CA LYS A 327 -12.41 -29.05 12.34
C LYS A 327 -12.10 -27.58 12.12
N LEU A 328 -11.99 -26.83 13.21
CA LEU A 328 -11.31 -25.55 13.20
C LEU A 328 -9.83 -25.83 13.48
N LEU A 329 -8.99 -25.48 12.51
CA LEU A 329 -7.54 -25.60 12.61
C LEU A 329 -6.94 -24.20 12.70
N SER A 330 -5.74 -24.11 13.24
CA SER A 330 -4.92 -22.91 13.11
C SER A 330 -3.52 -23.26 12.65
N SER A 331 -2.83 -22.32 11.98
CA SER A 331 -1.41 -22.40 11.63
C SER A 331 -0.74 -21.06 11.92
N ASN A 332 0.59 -21.03 11.94
CA ASN A 332 1.29 -19.75 11.82
C ASN A 332 1.10 -19.15 10.41
N LEU A 333 1.65 -17.96 10.18
CA LEU A 333 1.59 -17.27 8.89
C LEU A 333 2.28 -18.00 7.74
N GLU A 334 3.12 -19.00 8.01
CA GLU A 334 3.80 -19.86 7.02
C GLU A 334 2.98 -21.09 6.60
N GLY A 335 1.82 -21.32 7.24
CA GLY A 335 1.04 -22.55 7.04
C GLY A 335 1.59 -23.75 7.83
N GLU A 336 2.52 -23.53 8.75
CA GLU A 336 3.13 -24.52 9.64
C GLU A 336 2.52 -24.46 11.06
N ASP A 337 3.05 -25.24 12.01
CA ASP A 337 2.55 -25.32 13.40
C ASP A 337 1.02 -25.53 13.47
N ILE A 338 0.53 -26.53 12.73
CA ILE A 338 -0.90 -26.78 12.60
C ILE A 338 -1.46 -27.35 13.91
N LYS A 339 -2.44 -26.65 14.48
CA LYS A 339 -3.17 -27.05 15.70
C LYS A 339 -4.63 -27.32 15.39
N THR A 340 -5.22 -28.29 16.11
CA THR A 340 -6.67 -28.48 16.11
C THR A 340 -7.25 -27.70 17.27
N GLU A 341 -7.87 -26.56 16.99
CA GLU A 341 -8.54 -25.72 17.99
C GLU A 341 -9.86 -26.38 18.43
N VAL A 342 -10.67 -26.80 17.46
CA VAL A 342 -11.95 -27.47 17.71
C VAL A 342 -12.07 -28.72 16.83
N SER A 343 -12.13 -29.88 17.47
CA SER A 343 -12.17 -31.19 16.81
C SER A 343 -13.50 -31.51 16.09
N LYS A 344 -14.57 -30.77 16.42
CA LYS A 344 -15.91 -30.86 15.82
C LYS A 344 -16.47 -29.47 15.64
N PHE A 345 -16.18 -28.86 14.49
CA PHE A 345 -16.59 -27.52 14.14
C PHE A 345 -17.54 -27.54 12.94
N THR A 346 -18.70 -26.89 13.08
CA THR A 346 -19.75 -26.83 12.06
C THR A 346 -19.96 -25.42 11.50
N GLY A 347 -19.20 -24.44 11.98
CA GLY A 347 -19.25 -23.07 11.50
C GLY A 347 -18.56 -22.88 10.14
N SER A 348 -18.87 -21.76 9.50
CA SER A 348 -18.30 -21.27 8.24
C SER A 348 -18.34 -19.74 8.20
N ASN A 349 -17.85 -19.09 7.15
CA ASN A 349 -17.84 -17.62 7.01
C ASN A 349 -17.11 -16.96 8.19
N LEU A 350 -15.87 -17.38 8.43
CA LEU A 350 -15.13 -17.00 9.63
C LEU A 350 -14.80 -15.50 9.64
N VAL A 351 -14.99 -14.87 10.79
CA VAL A 351 -14.48 -13.53 11.09
C VAL A 351 -13.80 -13.56 12.46
N GLY A 352 -12.51 -13.28 12.50
CA GLY A 352 -11.75 -13.13 13.73
C GLY A 352 -11.84 -11.71 14.28
N TYR A 353 -12.02 -11.57 15.60
CA TYR A 353 -11.79 -10.33 16.33
C TYR A 353 -11.26 -10.62 17.72
N ASP A 354 -10.12 -10.05 18.08
CA ASP A 354 -9.43 -10.30 19.36
C ASP A 354 -9.25 -11.81 19.61
N ASN A 355 -9.79 -12.36 20.70
CA ASN A 355 -9.72 -13.79 21.04
C ASN A 355 -10.92 -14.59 20.52
N TYR A 356 -11.72 -14.02 19.62
CA TYR A 356 -12.99 -14.61 19.19
C TYR A 356 -13.01 -14.92 17.70
N ILE A 357 -13.62 -16.06 17.38
CA ILE A 357 -14.03 -16.39 16.01
C ILE A 357 -15.55 -16.39 15.94
N TYR A 358 -16.06 -15.49 15.11
CA TYR A 358 -17.45 -15.49 14.69
C TYR A 358 -17.61 -16.40 13.48
N SER A 359 -18.68 -17.17 13.47
CA SER A 359 -18.98 -18.09 12.37
C SER A 359 -20.47 -18.27 12.20
N THR A 360 -20.89 -18.68 11.01
CA THR A 360 -22.27 -19.03 10.70
C THR A 360 -22.46 -20.52 10.55
N SER A 361 -23.59 -21.02 11.05
CA SER A 361 -24.09 -22.36 10.79
C SER A 361 -25.60 -22.29 10.52
N TYR A 362 -26.17 -23.35 9.95
CA TYR A 362 -27.62 -23.41 9.73
C TYR A 362 -28.19 -24.80 9.98
N THR A 363 -29.48 -24.82 10.31
CA THR A 363 -30.30 -26.03 10.37
C THR A 363 -31.55 -25.83 9.54
N TRP A 364 -31.98 -26.87 8.83
CA TRP A 364 -33.22 -26.81 8.06
C TRP A 364 -34.07 -28.06 8.32
N PHE A 365 -35.18 -27.85 9.03
CA PHE A 365 -36.15 -28.91 9.30
C PHE A 365 -37.36 -28.71 8.40
N VAL A 366 -37.50 -29.55 7.37
CA VAL A 366 -38.70 -29.56 6.51
C VAL A 366 -39.93 -29.92 7.37
N PRO A 367 -41.05 -29.17 7.30
CA PRO A 367 -41.47 -28.28 6.20
C PRO A 367 -41.20 -26.77 6.43
N ALA A 368 -40.23 -26.38 7.25
CA ALA A 368 -39.92 -24.96 7.46
C ALA A 368 -39.64 -24.24 6.11
N PRO A 369 -40.24 -23.07 5.86
CA PRO A 369 -40.14 -22.38 4.58
C PRO A 369 -38.72 -21.84 4.31
N GLU A 370 -37.98 -21.51 5.37
CA GLU A 370 -36.60 -21.02 5.31
C GLU A 370 -35.73 -21.79 6.32
N PRO A 371 -34.41 -21.91 6.10
CA PRO A 371 -33.50 -22.46 7.08
C PRO A 371 -33.27 -21.45 8.22
N THR A 372 -33.00 -21.97 9.42
CA THR A 372 -32.60 -21.16 10.57
C THR A 372 -31.08 -21.08 10.61
N TYR A 373 -30.55 -19.87 10.46
CA TYR A 373 -29.13 -19.57 10.61
C TYR A 373 -28.81 -19.11 12.03
N LYS A 374 -27.60 -19.42 12.46
CA LYS A 374 -27.00 -19.00 13.71
C LYS A 374 -25.67 -18.33 13.44
N ILE A 375 -25.43 -17.22 14.13
CA ILE A 375 -24.11 -16.62 14.26
C ILE A 375 -23.61 -16.97 15.66
N SER A 376 -22.52 -17.71 15.71
CA SER A 376 -21.92 -18.18 16.95
C SER A 376 -20.56 -17.49 17.15
N LYS A 377 -20.28 -17.12 18.39
CA LYS A 377 -19.02 -16.55 18.84
C LYS A 377 -18.29 -17.62 19.65
N LEU A 378 -17.12 -18.04 19.17
CA LEU A 378 -16.21 -18.97 19.86
C LEU A 378 -15.09 -18.18 20.53
N ASN A 379 -14.87 -18.40 21.82
CA ASN A 379 -13.71 -17.90 22.55
C ASN A 379 -12.54 -18.90 22.40
N LEU A 380 -11.41 -18.44 21.88
CA LEU A 380 -10.24 -19.29 21.63
C LEU A 380 -9.47 -19.68 22.90
N LYS A 381 -9.63 -18.94 24.01
CA LYS A 381 -8.91 -19.22 25.26
C LYS A 381 -9.47 -20.44 26.00
N ASP A 382 -10.79 -20.54 26.08
CA ASP A 382 -11.49 -21.57 26.86
C ASP A 382 -12.37 -22.50 26.01
N ASN A 383 -12.40 -22.29 24.69
CA ASN A 383 -13.25 -23.00 23.73
C ASN A 383 -14.75 -22.94 24.04
N THR A 384 -15.19 -21.95 24.81
CA THR A 384 -16.61 -21.70 25.02
C THR A 384 -17.22 -21.06 23.77
N SER A 385 -18.45 -21.47 23.45
CA SER A 385 -19.17 -20.95 22.28
C SER A 385 -20.58 -20.56 22.68
N GLU A 386 -21.03 -19.41 22.19
CA GLU A 386 -22.41 -18.93 22.38
C GLU A 386 -23.02 -18.44 21.06
N ASP A 387 -24.33 -18.61 20.92
CA ASP A 387 -25.08 -18.06 19.78
C ASP A 387 -25.39 -16.58 20.08
N VAL A 388 -24.86 -15.66 19.28
CA VAL A 388 -25.04 -14.21 19.46
C VAL A 388 -26.18 -13.65 18.61
N PHE A 389 -26.57 -14.37 17.56
CA PHE A 389 -27.70 -14.00 16.71
C PHE A 389 -28.29 -15.23 16.03
N THR A 390 -29.62 -15.29 15.92
CA THR A 390 -30.35 -16.36 15.22
C THR A 390 -31.45 -15.73 14.39
N PHE A 391 -31.62 -16.21 13.16
CA PHE A 391 -32.65 -15.72 12.25
C PHE A 391 -33.08 -16.82 11.26
N ASP A 392 -34.33 -16.76 10.83
CA ASP A 392 -34.83 -17.55 9.70
C ASP A 392 -34.59 -16.77 8.40
N GLY A 393 -34.04 -17.44 7.40
CA GLY A 393 -33.74 -16.81 6.12
C GLY A 393 -32.49 -17.35 5.44
N ARG A 394 -31.78 -16.49 4.71
CA ARG A 394 -30.52 -16.82 4.06
C ARG A 394 -29.44 -15.85 4.50
N PHE A 395 -28.34 -16.40 5.01
CA PHE A 395 -27.11 -15.66 5.25
C PHE A 395 -26.50 -15.18 3.92
N SER A 396 -26.01 -13.94 3.90
CA SER A 396 -25.31 -13.34 2.76
C SER A 396 -23.82 -13.19 3.05
N THR A 397 -23.46 -12.41 4.08
CA THR A 397 -22.07 -12.19 4.49
C THR A 397 -21.98 -11.71 5.95
N MET A 398 -20.78 -11.78 6.54
CA MET A 398 -20.48 -11.15 7.82
C MET A 398 -19.09 -10.54 7.82
N TYR A 399 -18.93 -9.40 8.50
CA TYR A 399 -17.68 -8.67 8.51
C TYR A 399 -17.57 -7.59 9.59
N LEU A 400 -16.34 -7.15 9.85
CA LEU A 400 -16.05 -6.08 10.80
C LEU A 400 -16.12 -4.72 10.11
N LYS A 401 -16.92 -3.80 10.65
CA LYS A 401 -16.95 -2.40 10.23
C LYS A 401 -17.45 -1.53 11.38
N ASP A 402 -16.83 -0.37 11.56
CA ASP A 402 -17.18 0.61 12.61
C ASP A 402 -17.24 -0.02 14.02
N ASN A 403 -16.27 -0.90 14.32
CA ASN A 403 -16.17 -1.65 15.58
C ASN A 403 -17.39 -2.52 15.90
N LYS A 404 -18.08 -3.01 14.87
CA LYS A 404 -19.23 -3.91 14.98
C LYS A 404 -19.09 -5.07 13.99
N LEU A 405 -19.63 -6.22 14.37
CA LEU A 405 -19.86 -7.31 13.42
C LEU A 405 -21.17 -7.03 12.68
N ASN A 406 -21.05 -6.81 11.38
CA ASN A 406 -22.16 -6.61 10.46
C ASN A 406 -22.55 -7.98 9.91
N VAL A 407 -23.82 -8.36 10.05
CA VAL A 407 -24.35 -9.61 9.52
C VAL A 407 -25.45 -9.27 8.53
N GLU A 408 -25.20 -9.56 7.26
CA GLU A 408 -26.15 -9.33 6.18
C GLU A 408 -26.89 -10.62 5.85
N TYR A 409 -28.21 -10.52 5.73
CA TYR A 409 -29.06 -11.67 5.48
C TYR A 409 -30.38 -11.25 4.80
N THR A 410 -31.03 -12.19 4.15
CA THR A 410 -32.39 -12.03 3.64
C THR A 410 -33.33 -12.85 4.49
N SER A 411 -34.42 -12.25 4.99
CA SER A 411 -35.47 -12.95 5.73
C SER A 411 -36.82 -12.59 5.14
N ASN A 412 -37.64 -13.59 4.80
CA ASN A 412 -38.92 -13.39 4.11
C ASN A 412 -38.82 -12.51 2.85
N GLY A 413 -37.72 -12.64 2.10
CA GLY A 413 -37.45 -11.86 0.89
C GLY A 413 -36.99 -10.41 1.12
N VAL A 414 -36.74 -10.00 2.37
CA VAL A 414 -36.27 -8.64 2.72
C VAL A 414 -34.80 -8.70 3.14
N ASN A 415 -33.94 -7.91 2.49
CA ASN A 415 -32.55 -7.74 2.90
C ASN A 415 -32.46 -6.93 4.20
N SER A 416 -31.69 -7.44 5.16
CA SER A 416 -31.52 -6.88 6.49
C SER A 416 -30.06 -6.95 6.90
N THR A 417 -29.64 -6.00 7.73
CA THR A 417 -28.32 -6.00 8.37
C THR A 417 -28.49 -5.97 9.88
N LYS A 418 -27.91 -6.96 10.57
CA LYS A 418 -27.82 -6.97 12.03
C LYS A 418 -26.43 -6.49 12.42
N LEU A 419 -26.39 -5.47 13.28
CA LEU A 419 -25.17 -5.02 13.94
C LEU A 419 -25.06 -5.72 15.29
N ILE A 420 -23.92 -6.36 15.53
CA ILE A 420 -23.58 -7.03 16.79
C ILE A 420 -22.40 -6.28 17.40
N ASP A 421 -22.56 -5.85 18.65
CA ASP A 421 -21.48 -5.21 19.39
C ASP A 421 -20.36 -6.21 19.64
N LEU A 422 -19.14 -5.78 19.34
CA LEU A 422 -17.94 -6.52 19.66
C LEU A 422 -17.62 -6.31 21.14
N PRO A 423 -17.00 -7.30 21.81
CA PRO A 423 -16.41 -7.06 23.12
C PRO A 423 -15.44 -5.87 23.05
N GLU A 424 -15.26 -5.13 24.15
CA GLU A 424 -14.20 -4.13 24.19
C GLU A 424 -12.89 -4.82 23.81
N ALA A 425 -12.19 -4.27 22.80
CA ALA A 425 -10.87 -4.75 22.44
C ALA A 425 -10.03 -4.75 23.72
N ILE A 426 -9.53 -5.93 24.10
CA ILE A 426 -8.59 -6.01 25.19
C ILE A 426 -7.38 -5.20 24.71
N VAL A 427 -7.09 -4.08 25.39
CA VAL A 427 -5.88 -3.32 25.11
C VAL A 427 -4.74 -4.27 25.42
N LYS A 428 -4.14 -4.81 24.36
CA LYS A 428 -3.05 -5.78 24.44
C LYS A 428 -1.94 -5.14 25.26
N ASP A 429 -1.71 -5.70 26.44
CA ASP A 429 -0.64 -5.22 27.29
C ASP A 429 0.65 -5.58 26.58
N VAL A 430 1.45 -4.58 26.21
CA VAL A 430 2.74 -4.81 25.52
C VAL A 430 3.71 -5.65 26.35
N ARG A 431 3.41 -5.86 27.63
CA ARG A 431 4.15 -6.71 28.57
C ARG A 431 3.69 -8.18 28.55
N ASP A 432 2.50 -8.47 28.02
CA ASP A 432 2.01 -9.83 27.78
C ASP A 432 2.61 -10.31 26.44
N LEU A 433 3.78 -10.92 26.55
CA LEU A 433 4.63 -11.31 25.42
C LEU A 433 4.26 -12.68 24.87
N ASN A 434 3.68 -13.53 25.72
CA ASN A 434 3.22 -14.86 25.34
C ASN A 434 1.77 -14.82 24.77
N ASN A 435 1.07 -13.69 24.92
CA ASN A 435 -0.30 -13.42 24.49
C ASN A 435 -1.37 -14.29 25.17
N ASP A 436 -1.14 -14.73 26.41
CA ASP A 436 -2.10 -15.50 27.18
C ASP A 436 -3.14 -14.62 27.90
N GLY A 437 -2.91 -13.30 27.93
CA GLY A 437 -3.76 -12.29 28.55
C GLY A 437 -3.41 -11.96 30.00
N GLU A 438 -2.38 -12.57 30.56
CA GLU A 438 -1.80 -12.22 31.86
C GLU A 438 -0.37 -11.66 31.66
N VAL A 439 0.09 -10.82 32.58
CA VAL A 439 1.50 -10.39 32.61
C VAL A 439 2.15 -11.08 33.79
N ASP A 440 2.82 -12.19 33.51
CA ASP A 440 3.27 -13.12 34.54
C ASP A 440 4.76 -13.51 34.41
N VAL A 441 5.16 -14.56 35.14
CA VAL A 441 6.54 -15.02 35.16
C VAL A 441 6.98 -15.62 33.83
N LEU A 442 6.04 -16.09 32.99
CA LEU A 442 6.31 -16.62 31.66
C LEU A 442 6.73 -15.49 30.72
N ASP A 443 6.05 -14.33 30.74
CA ASP A 443 6.48 -13.15 29.97
C ASP A 443 7.86 -12.65 30.41
N LEU A 444 8.07 -12.60 31.73
CA LEU A 444 9.35 -12.25 32.29
C LEU A 444 10.44 -13.22 31.82
N SER A 445 10.11 -14.52 31.73
CA SER A 445 11.04 -15.54 31.25
C SER A 445 11.37 -15.38 29.77
N LEU A 446 10.43 -14.88 28.95
CA LEU A 446 10.67 -14.61 27.54
C LEU A 446 11.68 -13.47 27.35
N VAL A 447 11.52 -12.35 28.06
CA VAL A 447 12.52 -11.26 28.04
C VAL A 447 13.85 -11.75 28.61
N ALA A 448 13.83 -12.46 29.73
CA ALA A 448 15.05 -12.98 30.36
C ALA A 448 15.80 -13.97 29.44
N SER A 449 15.09 -14.74 28.61
CA SER A 449 15.70 -15.66 27.64
C SER A 449 16.49 -14.93 26.54
N LYS A 450 16.24 -13.63 26.37
CA LYS A 450 16.86 -12.76 25.38
C LYS A 450 17.73 -11.67 26.00
N TYR A 451 18.04 -11.81 27.29
CA TYR A 451 18.83 -10.86 28.04
C TYR A 451 20.24 -10.67 27.45
N ASN A 452 20.71 -9.42 27.44
CA ASN A 452 22.02 -9.00 26.93
C ASN A 452 22.19 -9.17 25.41
N LEU A 453 21.08 -9.17 24.67
CA LEU A 453 21.08 -9.07 23.20
C LEU A 453 20.86 -7.62 22.78
N SER A 454 21.66 -7.18 21.81
CA SER A 454 21.51 -5.89 21.13
C SER A 454 20.81 -6.06 19.79
N SER A 455 20.29 -4.97 19.24
CA SER A 455 19.76 -4.95 17.87
C SER A 455 20.73 -5.42 16.77
N SER A 456 22.03 -5.56 17.08
CA SER A 456 23.03 -6.11 16.15
C SER A 456 23.18 -7.63 16.22
N ASP A 457 22.56 -8.29 17.21
CA ASP A 457 22.61 -9.74 17.39
C ASP A 457 21.48 -10.43 16.61
N ASN A 458 21.79 -11.51 15.90
CA ASN A 458 20.82 -12.24 15.07
C ASN A 458 19.60 -12.77 15.84
N ASP A 459 19.76 -13.04 17.14
CA ASP A 459 18.69 -13.60 17.99
C ASP A 459 17.85 -12.52 18.71
N PHE A 460 18.17 -11.24 18.48
CA PHE A 460 17.43 -10.11 19.03
C PHE A 460 16.04 -10.03 18.42
N LYS A 461 15.03 -9.77 19.26
CA LYS A 461 13.70 -9.44 18.80
C LYS A 461 13.22 -8.21 19.56
N ALA A 462 12.78 -7.18 18.84
CA ALA A 462 12.40 -5.91 19.45
C ALA A 462 11.12 -6.01 20.31
N GLU A 463 10.32 -7.06 20.13
CA GLU A 463 9.19 -7.36 21.03
C GLU A 463 9.62 -7.52 22.50
N TYR A 464 10.88 -7.91 22.76
CA TYR A 464 11.43 -8.04 24.11
C TYR A 464 12.17 -6.78 24.60
N ASP A 465 12.36 -5.77 23.75
CA ASP A 465 12.93 -4.47 24.10
C ASP A 465 11.78 -3.51 24.45
N LEU A 466 11.20 -3.70 25.63
CA LEU A 466 10.01 -2.98 26.10
C LEU A 466 10.27 -1.48 26.32
N ASN A 467 11.53 -1.06 26.40
CA ASN A 467 11.90 0.34 26.56
C ASN A 467 12.44 1.01 25.27
N ASN A 468 12.56 0.24 24.17
CA ASN A 468 13.01 0.67 22.84
C ASN A 468 14.41 1.32 22.83
N ASN A 469 15.35 0.84 23.63
CA ASN A 469 16.74 1.34 23.63
C ASN A 469 17.68 0.54 22.70
N ALA A 470 17.13 -0.39 21.92
CA ALA A 470 17.83 -1.31 21.04
C ALA A 470 18.72 -2.34 21.77
N PHE A 471 18.43 -2.61 23.05
CA PHE A 471 19.21 -3.51 23.91
C PHE A 471 18.33 -4.16 24.99
N ILE A 472 18.17 -5.48 24.93
CA ILE A 472 17.35 -6.22 25.91
C ILE A 472 18.14 -6.37 27.21
N ASP A 473 17.76 -5.61 28.24
CA ASP A 473 18.44 -5.61 29.52
C ASP A 473 17.48 -5.63 30.72
N ILE A 474 18.01 -5.22 31.88
CA ILE A 474 17.25 -5.26 33.12
C ILE A 474 16.09 -4.25 33.12
N PHE A 475 16.17 -3.19 32.32
CA PHE A 475 15.10 -2.19 32.20
C PHE A 475 13.91 -2.72 31.41
N ASP A 476 14.08 -3.74 30.56
CA ASP A 476 12.97 -4.42 29.89
C ASP A 476 12.25 -5.42 30.79
N LEU A 477 12.96 -5.99 31.77
CA LEU A 477 12.35 -6.85 32.79
C LEU A 477 11.50 -6.06 33.80
N VAL A 478 11.83 -4.78 34.01
CA VAL A 478 11.19 -3.93 35.04
C VAL A 478 9.68 -3.74 34.81
N PRO A 479 9.19 -3.37 33.61
CA PRO A 479 7.77 -3.21 33.34
C PRO A 479 6.93 -4.46 33.63
N ILE A 480 7.45 -5.64 33.27
CA ILE A 480 6.79 -6.94 33.52
C ILE A 480 6.81 -7.22 35.02
N SER A 481 7.97 -7.13 35.67
CA SER A 481 8.10 -7.40 37.11
C SER A 481 7.20 -6.53 37.99
N LYS A 482 6.89 -5.30 37.56
CA LYS A 482 5.96 -4.38 38.24
C LYS A 482 4.48 -4.71 38.00
N ALA A 483 4.18 -5.40 36.91
CA ALA A 483 2.83 -5.77 36.51
C ALA A 483 2.40 -7.12 37.11
N MET A 484 3.36 -8.02 37.33
CA MET A 484 3.16 -9.28 38.05
C MET A 484 2.59 -9.01 39.45
N GLN A 485 1.34 -9.40 39.68
CA GLN A 485 0.68 -9.32 41.00
C GLN A 485 0.89 -10.58 41.84
#